data_AF-A0A975W4B4-F1
#
_entry.id   AF-A0A975W4B4-F1
#
_cell.length_a   1.000
_cell.length_b   1.000
_cell.length_c   1.000
_cell.angle_alpha   90.00
_cell.angle_beta   90.00
_cell.angle_gamma   90.00
#
_symmetry.space_group_name_H-M   'P 1'
#
loop_
_entity.id
_entity.type
_entity.pdbx_description
1 polymer ?
#
loop_
_entity_poly.entity_id
_entity_poly.type
_entity_poly.pdbx_seq_one_letter_code
_entity_poly.pdbx_strand_id
1 'polypeptide(L)'
;MAKRTRIVNCKVTEQELARIRHLADAAMTTTSGYLRSVALSEDVRLRRMTALQAELRKLGGLQKHLATLHDWTPEQRRQFDCVRQTLIDTAKLVQEAVHAR
;
A
#
# COMPACT_ATOMS: atom_id res chain seq x y z
N MET A 1 -10.96 -6.11 19.94
CA MET A 1 -9.66 -5.37 19.90
C MET A 1 -9.72 -4.22 20.90
N ALA A 2 -8.72 -4.03 21.74
CA ALA A 2 -8.69 -2.92 22.70
C ALA A 2 -8.54 -1.57 21.97
N LYS A 3 -9.38 -0.59 22.33
CA LYS A 3 -9.33 0.78 21.78
C LYS A 3 -8.06 1.48 22.27
N ARG A 4 -7.28 2.02 21.35
CA ARG A 4 -6.04 2.77 21.64
C ARG A 4 -6.43 4.22 21.92
N THR A 5 -6.10 4.72 23.11
CA THR A 5 -6.59 6.03 23.60
C THR A 5 -5.48 7.00 24.03
N ARG A 6 -4.23 6.53 24.15
CA ARG A 6 -3.08 7.35 24.60
C ARG A 6 -2.26 7.83 23.40
N ILE A 7 -1.81 9.09 23.46
CA ILE A 7 -0.98 9.74 22.44
C ILE A 7 0.47 9.77 22.94
N VAL A 8 1.41 9.53 22.02
CA VAL A 8 2.85 9.71 22.25
C VAL A 8 3.33 10.84 21.36
N ASN A 9 3.95 11.86 21.95
CA ASN A 9 4.51 12.99 21.22
C ASN A 9 6.02 12.81 21.03
N CYS A 10 6.53 13.15 19.85
CA CYS A 10 7.95 13.09 19.50
C CYS A 10 8.37 14.43 18.89
N LYS A 11 9.49 14.99 19.34
CA LYS A 11 10.09 16.17 18.72
C LYS A 11 10.96 15.69 17.56
N VAL A 12 10.73 16.24 16.38
CA VAL A 12 11.47 15.92 15.15
C VAL A 12 11.70 17.20 14.37
N THR A 13 12.77 17.23 13.59
CA THR A 13 13.00 18.21 12.54
C THR A 13 12.06 17.95 11.35
N GLU A 14 11.91 18.94 10.47
CA GLU A 14 11.14 18.77 9.23
C GLU A 14 11.71 17.67 8.33
N GLN A 15 13.05 17.52 8.28
CA GLN A 15 13.70 16.48 7.49
C GLN A 15 13.41 15.07 8.04
N GLU A 16 13.45 14.90 9.36
CA GLU A 16 13.10 13.65 10.01
C GLU A 16 11.62 13.32 9.79
N LEU A 17 10.72 14.30 9.93
CA LEU A 17 9.29 14.12 9.68
C LEU A 17 9.03 13.66 8.24
N ALA A 18 9.65 14.32 7.26
CA ALA A 18 9.54 13.93 5.85
C ALA A 18 10.04 12.50 5.62
N ARG A 19 11.16 12.12 6.26
CA ARG A 19 11.70 10.76 6.14
C ARG A 19 10.77 9.73 6.77
N ILE A 20 10.21 10.00 7.95
CA ILE A 20 9.27 9.08 8.62
C ILE A 20 8.01 8.89 7.77
N ARG A 21 7.47 9.97 7.19
CA ARG A 21 6.31 9.90 6.29
C ARG A 21 6.61 9.03 5.07
N HIS A 22 7.73 9.27 4.39
CA HIS A 22 8.15 8.47 3.25
C HIS A 22 8.29 6.97 3.61
N LEU A 23 8.84 6.65 4.78
CA LEU A 23 8.96 5.26 5.23
C LEU A 23 7.60 4.62 5.56
N ALA A 24 6.68 5.39 6.14
CA ALA A 24 5.32 4.92 6.41
C ALA A 24 4.55 4.64 5.11
N ASP A 25 4.68 5.52 4.12
CA ASP A 25 4.07 5.36 2.79
C ASP A 25 4.65 4.13 2.08
N ALA A 26 5.97 3.94 2.13
CA ALA A 26 6.63 2.75 1.59
C ALA A 26 6.19 1.46 2.30
N ALA A 27 5.86 1.53 3.59
CA ALA A 27 5.29 0.43 4.36
C ALA A 27 3.77 0.25 4.17
N MET A 28 3.14 1.11 3.35
CA MET A 28 1.69 1.14 3.10
C MET A 28 0.87 1.24 4.39
N THR A 29 1.27 2.12 5.30
CA THR A 29 0.57 2.35 6.57
C THR A 29 0.64 3.81 6.99
N THR A 30 -0.13 4.19 8.02
CA THR A 30 -0.08 5.55 8.56
C THR A 30 1.23 5.79 9.30
N THR A 31 1.67 7.05 9.40
CA THR A 31 2.87 7.43 10.16
C THR A 31 2.89 6.84 11.58
N SER A 32 1.77 6.96 12.31
CA SER A 32 1.64 6.40 13.66
C SER A 32 1.65 4.86 13.66
N GLY A 33 1.07 4.22 12.64
CA GLY A 33 1.11 2.77 12.46
C GLY A 33 2.53 2.27 12.21
N TYR A 34 3.29 2.96 11.36
CA TYR A 34 4.68 2.68 11.07
C TYR A 34 5.56 2.82 12.32
N LEU A 35 5.53 3.98 12.97
CA LEU A 35 6.32 4.25 14.19
C LEU A 35 6.04 3.23 15.28
N ARG A 36 4.77 2.87 15.49
CA ARG A 36 4.40 1.82 16.44
C ARG A 36 4.98 0.47 16.04
N SER A 37 4.83 0.07 14.78
CA SER A 37 5.32 -1.23 14.30
C SER A 37 6.83 -1.35 14.53
N VAL A 38 7.57 -0.28 14.20
CA VAL A 38 9.02 -0.21 14.45
C VAL A 38 9.34 -0.26 15.94
N ALA A 39 8.66 0.56 16.77
CA ALA A 39 8.91 0.62 18.21
C ALA A 39 8.60 -0.70 18.94
N LEU A 40 7.63 -1.47 18.44
CA LEU A 40 7.25 -2.77 18.97
C LEU A 40 7.97 -3.95 18.31
N SER A 41 8.95 -3.69 17.43
CA SER A 41 9.66 -4.72 16.65
C SER A 41 8.71 -5.65 15.88
N GLU A 42 7.58 -5.13 15.42
CA GLU A 42 6.64 -5.86 14.58
C GLU A 42 7.20 -6.01 13.16
N ASP A 43 6.83 -7.10 12.47
CA ASP A 43 7.26 -7.34 11.09
C ASP A 43 6.53 -6.40 10.12
N VAL A 44 7.17 -5.28 9.80
CA VAL A 44 6.68 -4.29 8.83
C VAL A 44 6.62 -4.89 7.41
N ARG A 45 7.50 -5.84 7.07
CA ARG A 45 7.50 -6.48 5.74
C ARG A 45 6.26 -7.32 5.56
N LEU A 46 5.89 -8.13 6.56
CA LEU A 46 4.67 -8.93 6.53
C LEU A 46 3.41 -8.05 6.38
N ARG A 47 3.36 -6.91 7.09
CA ARG A 47 2.27 -5.94 6.97
C ARG A 47 2.19 -5.35 5.56
N ARG A 48 3.31 -4.90 5.00
CA ARG A 48 3.38 -4.37 3.63
C ARG A 48 2.96 -5.43 2.61
N MET A 49 3.42 -6.67 2.75
CA MET A 49 3.07 -7.78 1.86
C MET A 49 1.57 -8.06 1.88
N THR A 50 0.96 -8.07 3.08
CA THR A 50 -0.49 -8.26 3.25
C THR A 50 -1.28 -7.13 2.56
N ALA A 51 -0.82 -5.88 2.69
CA ALA A 51 -1.44 -4.73 2.03
C ALA A 51 -1.35 -4.82 0.49
N LEU A 52 -0.16 -5.13 -0.04
CA LEU A 52 0.05 -5.31 -1.47
C LEU A 52 -0.82 -6.44 -2.04
N GLN A 53 -0.94 -7.56 -1.31
CA GLN A 53 -1.81 -8.67 -1.72
C GLN A 53 -3.29 -8.27 -1.76
N ALA A 54 -3.75 -7.45 -0.81
CA ALA A 54 -5.12 -6.94 -0.80
C ALA A 54 -5.40 -6.01 -1.98
N GLU A 55 -4.46 -5.11 -2.32
CA GLU A 55 -4.57 -4.24 -3.50
C GLU A 55 -4.56 -5.04 -4.80
N LEU A 56 -3.70 -6.05 -4.94
CA LEU A 56 -3.71 -6.95 -6.11
C LEU A 56 -5.07 -7.64 -6.28
N ARG A 57 -5.67 -8.12 -5.19
CA ARG A 57 -7.00 -8.75 -5.23
C ARG A 57 -8.07 -7.78 -5.69
N LYS A 58 -8.05 -6.54 -5.18
CA LYS A 58 -8.99 -5.47 -5.55
C LYS A 58 -8.83 -5.08 -7.02
N LEU A 59 -7.60 -4.85 -7.47
CA LEU A 59 -7.29 -4.48 -8.86
C LEU A 59 -7.66 -5.61 -9.83
N GLY A 60 -7.37 -6.86 -9.49
CA GLY A 60 -7.78 -8.02 -10.31
C GLY A 60 -9.29 -8.16 -10.42
N GLY A 61 -10.04 -7.89 -9.34
CA GLY A 61 -11.49 -7.85 -9.36
C GLY A 61 -12.04 -6.74 -10.27
N LEU A 62 -11.48 -5.53 -10.18
CA LEU A 62 -11.85 -4.41 -11.03
C LEU A 62 -11.51 -4.67 -12.50
N GLN A 63 -10.32 -5.21 -12.79
CA GLN A 63 -9.91 -5.59 -14.12
C GLN A 63 -10.87 -6.63 -14.72
N LYS A 64 -11.23 -7.67 -13.95
CA LYS A 64 -12.20 -8.68 -14.38
C LYS A 64 -13.56 -8.05 -14.69
N HIS A 65 -14.04 -7.15 -13.82
CA HIS A 65 -15.32 -6.45 -14.04
C HIS A 65 -15.30 -5.65 -15.35
N LEU A 66 -14.26 -4.85 -15.56
CA LEU A 66 -14.11 -4.06 -16.80
C LEU A 66 -13.98 -4.98 -18.04
N ALA A 67 -13.28 -6.11 -17.93
CA ALA A 67 -13.15 -7.11 -19.00
C ALA A 67 -14.48 -7.77 -19.39
N THR A 68 -15.45 -7.86 -18.46
CA THR A 68 -16.77 -8.44 -18.75
C THR A 68 -17.76 -7.47 -19.40
N LEU A 69 -17.39 -6.20 -19.56
CA LEU A 69 -18.23 -5.23 -20.27
C LEU A 69 -18.19 -5.53 -21.77
N HIS A 70 -19.37 -5.70 -22.38
CA HIS A 70 -19.52 -6.07 -23.79
C HIS A 70 -19.25 -4.90 -24.75
N ASP A 71 -19.51 -3.66 -24.31
CA ASP A 71 -19.26 -2.44 -25.09
C ASP A 71 -18.47 -1.44 -24.25
N TRP A 72 -17.23 -1.18 -24.64
CA TRP A 72 -16.37 -0.24 -23.92
C TRP A 72 -16.54 1.16 -24.45
N THR A 73 -16.90 2.09 -23.56
CA THR A 73 -16.67 3.51 -23.80
C THR A 73 -15.17 3.81 -23.83
N PRO A 74 -14.72 4.90 -24.49
CA PRO A 74 -13.33 5.33 -24.44
C PRO A 74 -12.80 5.53 -23.01
N GLU A 75 -13.66 5.96 -22.09
CA GLU A 75 -13.30 6.13 -20.68
C GLU A 75 -13.06 4.79 -19.97
N GLN A 76 -13.94 3.81 -20.16
CA GLN A 76 -13.74 2.47 -19.61
C GLN A 76 -12.48 1.79 -20.18
N ARG A 77 -12.14 2.05 -21.44
CA ARG A 77 -10.88 1.58 -22.04
C ARG A 77 -9.66 2.19 -21.35
N ARG A 78 -9.66 3.52 -21.14
CA ARG A 78 -8.60 4.20 -20.37
C ARG A 78 -8.51 3.67 -18.95
N GLN A 79 -9.65 3.47 -18.30
CA GLN A 79 -9.70 2.92 -16.95
C GLN A 79 -9.11 1.50 -16.91
N PHE A 80 -9.44 0.65 -17.87
CA PHE A 80 -8.87 -0.69 -17.96
C PHE A 80 -7.34 -0.66 -18.13
N ASP A 81 -6.83 0.20 -19.03
CA ASP A 81 -5.39 0.34 -19.24
C ASP A 81 -4.68 0.85 -17.97
N CYS A 82 -5.29 1.82 -17.27
CA CYS A 82 -4.80 2.34 -15.99
C CYS A 82 -4.76 1.26 -14.89
N VAL A 83 -5.84 0.48 -14.74
CA VAL A 83 -5.92 -0.62 -13.79
C VAL A 83 -4.89 -1.70 -14.12
N ARG A 84 -4.73 -2.05 -15.41
CA ARG A 84 -3.73 -3.01 -15.86
C ARG A 84 -2.32 -2.54 -15.49
N GLN A 85 -2.00 -1.27 -15.75
CA GLN A 85 -0.69 -0.72 -15.43
C GLN A 85 -0.44 -0.72 -13.91
N THR A 86 -1.42 -0.31 -13.13
CA THR A 86 -1.33 -0.29 -11.66
C THR A 86 -1.16 -1.70 -11.08
N LEU A 87 -1.82 -2.70 -11.67
CA LEU A 87 -1.65 -4.10 -11.28
C LEU A 87 -0.22 -4.58 -11.54
N ILE A 88 0.34 -4.28 -12.72
CA ILE A 88 1.73 -4.60 -13.07
C ILE A 88 2.69 -3.97 -12.07
N ASP A 89 2.52 -2.69 -11.77
CA ASP A 89 3.42 -1.97 -10.86
C ASP A 89 3.29 -2.47 -9.41
N THR A 90 2.08 -2.80 -8.96
CA THR A 90 1.87 -3.43 -7.65
C THR A 90 2.53 -4.82 -7.58
N ALA A 91 2.47 -5.61 -8.66
CA ALA A 91 3.10 -6.92 -8.72
C ALA A 91 4.63 -6.82 -8.65
N LYS A 92 5.24 -5.80 -9.27
CA LYS A 92 6.67 -5.51 -9.13
C LYS A 92 7.03 -5.17 -7.68
N LEU A 93 6.24 -4.34 -7.00
CA LEU A 93 6.46 -4.02 -5.59
C LEU A 93 6.39 -5.25 -4.68
N VAL A 94 5.52 -6.22 -4.99
CA VAL A 94 5.49 -7.51 -4.29
C VAL A 94 6.79 -8.27 -4.53
N GLN A 95 7.22 -8.38 -5.79
CA GLN A 95 8.47 -9.06 -6.14
C GLN A 95 9.68 -8.44 -5.42
N GLU A 96 9.78 -7.11 -5.39
CA GLU A 96 10.81 -6.40 -4.63
C GLU A 96 10.73 -6.69 -3.13
N ALA A 97 9.54 -6.66 -2.54
CA ALA A 97 9.35 -6.92 -1.12
C ALA A 97 9.68 -8.37 -0.73
N VAL A 98 9.51 -9.35 -1.63
CA VAL A 98 9.92 -10.74 -1.43
C VAL A 98 11.45 -10.90 -1.52
N HIS A 99 12.11 -10.14 -2.40
CA HIS A 99 13.55 -10.26 -2.63
C HIS A 99 14.43 -9.33 -1.77
N ALA A 100 13.84 -8.36 -1.08
CA ALA A 100 14.54 -7.51 -0.11
C ALA A 100 14.92 -8.34 1.15
N ARG A 101 16.13 -8.91 1.12
CA ARG A 101 16.76 -9.59 2.26
C ARG A 101 17.02 -8.61 3.40
#